data_AF-A0A2U3HA59-F1
#
_entry.id   AF-A0A2U3HA59-F1
#
_cell.length_a   1.000
_cell.length_b   1.000
_cell.length_c   1.000
_cell.angle_alpha   90.00
_cell.angle_beta   90.00
_cell.angle_gamma   90.00
#
_symmetry.space_group_name_H-M   'P 1'
#
loop_
_entity.id
_entity.type
_entity.pdbx_description
1 polymer ?
#
loop_
_entity_poly.entity_id
_entity_poly.type
_entity_poly.pdbx_seq_one_letter_code
_entity_poly.pdbx_strand_id
1 'polypeptide(L)'
;MTWLPHDFVHPLHVDLPGGGGHRLRPISGADAPLDYPAVMGSRERLWSLFGAAWGWPPATMSYEANRADLERHAAEIEAHESFNYTVENADRTALRGCVYIDPPEKRGADAEISWWVVDEEVGGALERALDAFVPRWIAEDWPFERPRFIGRDLTWEEWLRLPDLP
;
A
#
# COMPACT_ATOMS: atom_id res chain seq x y z
N MET A 1 19.47 -12.28 5.55
CA MET A 1 18.92 -11.50 6.68
C MET A 1 17.45 -11.33 6.36
N THR A 2 16.56 -11.56 7.31
CA THR A 2 15.16 -11.13 7.16
C THR A 2 15.15 -9.60 7.09
N TRP A 3 14.29 -9.02 6.26
CA TRP A 3 14.19 -7.56 6.11
C TRP A 3 13.58 -6.89 7.35
N LEU A 4 12.98 -7.68 8.24
CA LEU A 4 12.46 -7.28 9.54
C LEU A 4 13.13 -8.04 10.70
N PRO A 5 13.18 -7.44 11.91
CA PRO A 5 13.50 -8.15 13.16
C PRO A 5 12.54 -9.32 13.42
N HIS A 6 13.04 -10.41 14.03
CA HIS A 6 12.25 -11.62 14.30
C HIS A 6 11.09 -11.36 15.29
N ASP A 7 11.23 -10.39 16.17
CA ASP A 7 10.23 -10.00 17.17
C ASP A 7 9.38 -8.80 16.73
N PHE A 8 9.49 -8.39 15.46
CA PHE A 8 8.67 -7.30 14.93
C PHE A 8 7.19 -7.67 14.96
N VAL A 9 6.37 -6.73 15.42
CA VAL A 9 4.92 -6.85 15.42
C VAL A 9 4.37 -5.70 14.59
N HIS A 10 3.75 -6.02 13.46
CA HIS A 10 3.17 -5.03 12.59
C HIS A 10 1.90 -4.41 13.22
N PRO A 11 1.62 -3.11 13.01
CA PRO A 11 0.42 -2.48 13.52
C PRO A 11 -0.86 -3.12 12.98
N LEU A 12 -1.84 -3.43 13.85
CA LEU A 12 -3.12 -3.99 13.40
C LEU A 12 -4.17 -2.92 13.09
N HIS A 13 -4.07 -1.76 13.75
CA HIS A 13 -4.95 -0.62 13.57
C HIS A 13 -4.15 0.66 13.79
N VAL A 14 -4.29 1.60 12.86
CA VAL A 14 -3.57 2.88 12.92
C VAL A 14 -4.53 3.98 12.50
N ASP A 15 -4.82 4.90 13.42
CA ASP A 15 -5.66 6.05 13.08
C ASP A 15 -4.94 6.98 12.12
N LEU A 16 -5.67 7.60 11.17
CA LEU A 16 -5.12 8.61 10.27
C LEU A 16 -5.47 10.02 10.78
N PRO A 17 -4.54 10.73 11.46
CA PRO A 17 -4.81 12.06 11.98
C PRO A 17 -5.12 13.04 10.84
N GLY A 18 -6.18 13.83 10.98
CA GLY A 18 -6.64 14.73 9.92
C GLY A 18 -7.31 14.04 8.73
N GLY A 19 -7.37 12.70 8.71
CA GLY A 19 -8.03 11.89 7.69
C GLY A 19 -9.54 11.73 7.88
N GLY A 20 -10.22 12.62 8.60
CA GLY A 20 -11.69 12.55 8.75
C GLY A 20 -12.22 11.28 9.43
N GLY A 21 -11.43 10.66 10.31
CA GLY A 21 -11.81 9.41 10.99
C GLY A 21 -11.52 8.13 10.20
N HIS A 22 -10.76 8.23 9.10
CA HIS A 22 -10.20 7.06 8.44
C HIS A 22 -9.10 6.43 9.29
N ARG A 23 -8.87 5.14 9.03
CA ARG A 23 -7.82 4.36 9.68
C ARG A 23 -7.19 3.37 8.71
N LEU A 24 -6.03 2.88 9.08
CA LEU A 24 -5.31 1.83 8.39
C LEU A 24 -5.38 0.53 9.20
N ARG A 25 -5.48 -0.60 8.48
CA ARG A 25 -5.34 -1.95 9.04
C ARG A 25 -4.87 -2.92 7.95
N PRO A 26 -4.29 -4.07 8.32
CA PRO A 26 -4.02 -5.15 7.39
C PRO A 26 -5.23 -5.50 6.52
N ILE A 27 -5.00 -5.65 5.22
CA ILE A 27 -6.01 -6.09 4.27
C ILE A 27 -6.31 -7.58 4.46
N SER A 28 -7.52 -7.98 4.10
CA SER A 28 -7.96 -9.37 4.13
C SER A 28 -8.81 -9.71 2.92
N GLY A 29 -8.96 -11.01 2.62
CA GLY A 29 -9.88 -11.48 1.58
C GLY A 29 -11.33 -11.03 1.77
N ALA A 30 -11.74 -10.72 3.01
CA ALA A 30 -13.08 -10.21 3.32
C ALA A 30 -13.33 -8.79 2.78
N ASP A 31 -12.27 -8.07 2.39
CA ASP A 31 -12.35 -6.71 1.89
C ASP A 31 -12.69 -6.63 0.40
N ALA A 32 -12.67 -7.76 -0.32
CA ALA A 32 -12.93 -7.84 -1.76
C ALA A 32 -14.22 -7.12 -2.22
N PRO A 33 -15.36 -7.17 -1.49
CA PRO A 33 -16.58 -6.43 -1.87
C PRO A 33 -16.40 -4.91 -1.91
N LEU A 34 -15.46 -4.35 -1.15
CA LEU A 34 -15.17 -2.92 -1.09
C LEU A 34 -13.93 -2.55 -1.93
N ASP A 35 -12.93 -3.42 -1.93
CA ASP A 35 -11.67 -3.23 -2.64
C ASP A 35 -11.85 -3.29 -4.15
N TYR A 36 -12.54 -4.32 -4.66
CA TYR A 36 -12.74 -4.50 -6.09
C TYR A 36 -13.36 -3.27 -6.78
N PRO A 37 -14.48 -2.68 -6.29
CA PRO A 37 -15.00 -1.46 -6.89
C PRO A 37 -14.09 -0.24 -6.70
N ALA A 38 -13.32 -0.13 -5.62
CA ALA A 38 -12.37 0.95 -5.41
C ALA A 38 -11.21 0.89 -6.43
N VAL A 39 -10.61 -0.29 -6.59
CA VAL A 39 -9.53 -0.57 -7.54
C VAL A 39 -10.03 -0.39 -8.98
N MET A 40 -11.14 -1.04 -9.33
CA MET A 40 -11.65 -1.01 -10.71
C MET A 40 -12.24 0.36 -11.07
N GLY A 41 -12.78 1.10 -10.10
CA GLY A 41 -13.24 2.47 -10.29
C GLY A 41 -12.10 3.46 -10.56
N SER A 42 -10.92 3.22 -9.97
CA SER A 42 -9.71 4.06 -10.14
C SER A 42 -8.71 3.47 -11.14
N ARG A 43 -9.11 2.45 -11.90
CA ARG A 43 -8.20 1.53 -12.61
C ARG A 43 -7.24 2.23 -13.56
N GLU A 44 -7.72 3.18 -14.37
CA GLU A 44 -6.87 3.82 -15.39
C GLU A 44 -5.71 4.59 -14.75
N ARG A 45 -5.98 5.29 -13.65
CA ARG A 45 -4.94 5.98 -12.89
C ARG A 45 -4.04 5.01 -12.15
N LEU A 46 -4.60 3.99 -11.49
CA LEU A 46 -3.79 2.98 -10.81
C LEU A 46 -2.86 2.25 -11.79
N TRP A 47 -3.34 1.92 -12.99
CA TRP A 47 -2.51 1.32 -14.03
C TRP A 47 -1.40 2.25 -14.50
N SER A 48 -1.64 3.56 -14.60
CA SER A 48 -0.59 4.51 -15.00
C SER A 48 0.53 4.63 -13.96
N LEU A 49 0.22 4.36 -12.68
CA LEU A 49 1.18 4.36 -11.59
C LEU A 49 1.91 3.02 -11.47
N PHE A 50 1.15 1.91 -11.37
CA PHE A 50 1.67 0.61 -10.98
C PHE A 50 1.80 -0.38 -12.14
N GLY A 51 1.14 -0.13 -13.28
CA GLY A 51 1.02 -1.12 -14.36
C GLY A 51 2.35 -1.51 -15.00
N ALA A 52 3.31 -0.58 -15.08
CA ALA A 52 4.64 -0.88 -15.63
C ALA A 52 5.50 -1.73 -14.67
N ALA A 53 5.34 -1.54 -13.36
CA ALA A 53 6.12 -2.24 -12.34
C ALA A 53 5.49 -3.58 -11.95
N TRP A 54 4.17 -3.61 -11.76
CA TRP A 54 3.45 -4.73 -11.17
C TRP A 54 2.46 -5.42 -12.12
N GLY A 55 2.20 -4.83 -13.30
CA GLY A 55 1.13 -5.32 -14.17
C GLY A 55 -0.25 -5.23 -13.52
N TRP A 56 -0.44 -4.29 -12.59
CA TRP A 56 -1.65 -4.13 -11.79
C TRP A 56 -2.23 -2.70 -11.87
N PRO A 57 -3.56 -2.51 -11.86
CA PRO A 57 -4.61 -3.53 -12.02
C PRO A 57 -4.91 -3.76 -13.52
N PRO A 58 -4.87 -5.01 -14.03
CA PRO A 58 -5.17 -5.27 -15.43
C PRO A 58 -6.65 -4.98 -15.73
N ALA A 59 -6.94 -4.54 -16.96
CA ALA A 59 -8.31 -4.24 -17.39
C ALA A 59 -9.27 -5.45 -17.32
N THR A 60 -8.71 -6.66 -17.29
CA THR A 60 -9.44 -7.94 -17.21
C THR A 60 -9.50 -8.51 -15.79
N MET A 61 -9.11 -7.74 -14.76
CA MET A 61 -9.18 -8.21 -13.38
C MET A 61 -10.63 -8.57 -13.04
N SER A 62 -10.86 -9.81 -12.59
CA SER A 62 -12.17 -10.25 -12.09
C SER A 62 -12.26 -10.06 -10.58
N TYR A 63 -13.49 -10.10 -10.06
CA TYR A 63 -13.74 -10.05 -8.62
C TYR A 63 -13.04 -11.20 -7.88
N GLU A 64 -13.07 -12.41 -8.45
CA GLU A 64 -12.41 -13.59 -7.86
C GLU A 64 -10.89 -13.45 -7.89
N ALA A 65 -10.32 -12.90 -8.97
CA ALA A 65 -8.90 -12.62 -9.05
C ALA A 65 -8.48 -11.60 -7.99
N ASN A 66 -9.24 -10.51 -7.83
CA ASN A 66 -9.03 -9.52 -6.78
C ASN A 66 -9.10 -10.15 -5.38
N ARG A 67 -10.13 -10.95 -5.11
CA ARG A 67 -10.26 -11.64 -3.82
C ARG A 67 -9.08 -12.56 -3.54
N ALA A 68 -8.65 -13.36 -4.52
CA ALA A 68 -7.49 -14.24 -4.37
C ALA A 68 -6.20 -13.43 -4.12
N ASP A 69 -6.07 -12.26 -4.74
CA ASP A 69 -4.99 -11.30 -4.50
C ASP A 69 -4.97 -10.83 -3.04
N LEU A 70 -6.13 -10.46 -2.51
CA LEU A 70 -6.25 -10.04 -1.11
C LEU A 70 -6.01 -11.18 -0.11
N GLU A 71 -6.44 -12.41 -0.44
CA GLU A 71 -6.14 -13.59 0.38
C GLU A 71 -4.63 -13.89 0.39
N ARG A 72 -3.93 -13.69 -0.73
CA ARG A 72 -2.47 -13.79 -0.79
C ARG A 72 -1.80 -12.71 0.06
N HIS A 73 -2.21 -11.45 -0.09
CA HIS A 73 -1.67 -10.36 0.74
C HIS A 73 -1.89 -10.57 2.24
N ALA A 74 -3.04 -11.11 2.64
CA ALA A 74 -3.29 -11.46 4.04
C ALA A 74 -2.30 -12.52 4.54
N ALA A 75 -1.98 -13.54 3.73
CA ALA A 75 -0.99 -14.54 4.08
C ALA A 75 0.44 -13.96 4.13
N GLU A 76 0.80 -13.09 3.19
CA GLU A 76 2.09 -12.37 3.17
C GLU A 76 2.28 -11.52 4.43
N ILE A 77 1.22 -10.83 4.89
CA ILE A 77 1.23 -10.03 6.13
C ILE A 77 1.46 -10.90 7.37
N GLU A 78 0.74 -12.03 7.49
CA GLU A 78 0.92 -12.95 8.61
C GLU A 78 2.32 -13.58 8.63
N ALA A 79 2.93 -13.76 7.46
CA ALA A 79 4.30 -14.26 7.29
C ALA A 79 5.40 -13.18 7.37
N HIS A 80 5.03 -11.90 7.50
CA HIS A 80 5.93 -10.73 7.41
C HIS A 80 6.77 -10.72 6.12
N GLU A 81 6.17 -11.13 5.01
CA GLU A 81 6.79 -11.13 3.67
C GLU A 81 6.61 -9.78 2.96
N SER A 82 5.43 -9.21 3.07
CA SER A 82 5.06 -7.87 2.59
C SER A 82 3.83 -7.38 3.37
N PHE A 83 3.48 -6.10 3.24
CA PHE A 83 2.28 -5.58 3.87
C PHE A 83 1.43 -4.72 2.94
N ASN A 84 0.13 -4.94 2.99
CA ASN A 84 -0.87 -4.12 2.35
C ASN A 84 -1.91 -3.69 3.39
N TYR A 85 -2.02 -2.39 3.61
CA TYR A 85 -2.95 -1.78 4.55
C TYR A 85 -4.08 -1.09 3.80
N THR A 86 -5.32 -1.39 4.17
CA THR A 86 -6.49 -0.65 3.69
C THR A 86 -6.48 0.77 4.27
N VAL A 87 -6.91 1.77 3.52
CA VAL A 87 -7.33 3.08 4.05
C VAL A 87 -8.85 3.09 4.06
N GLU A 88 -9.48 2.90 5.21
CA GLU A 88 -10.93 2.72 5.32
C GLU A 88 -11.57 3.69 6.32
N ASN A 89 -12.86 3.96 6.13
CA ASN A 89 -13.65 4.71 7.10
C ASN A 89 -13.91 3.89 8.37
N ALA A 90 -14.18 4.58 9.49
CA ALA A 90 -14.35 3.94 10.80
C ALA A 90 -15.45 2.85 10.85
N ASP A 91 -16.50 3.02 10.05
CA ASP A 91 -17.65 2.11 9.91
C ASP A 91 -17.40 0.96 8.92
N ARG A 92 -16.24 0.90 8.25
CA ARG A 92 -15.84 -0.18 7.32
C ARG A 92 -16.81 -0.39 6.17
N THR A 93 -17.36 0.71 5.67
CA THR A 93 -18.31 0.69 4.55
C THR A 93 -17.68 1.16 3.25
N ALA A 94 -16.45 1.70 3.30
CA ALA A 94 -15.70 2.13 2.12
C ALA A 94 -14.20 1.92 2.30
N LEU A 95 -13.57 1.26 1.33
CA LEU A 95 -12.13 1.28 1.11
C LEU A 95 -11.79 2.46 0.19
N ARG A 96 -10.93 3.34 0.66
CA ARG A 96 -10.57 4.61 -0.01
C ARG A 96 -9.14 4.64 -0.53
N GLY A 97 -8.39 3.57 -0.36
CA GLY A 97 -6.99 3.48 -0.79
C GLY A 97 -6.27 2.33 -0.12
N CYS A 98 -5.00 2.16 -0.47
CA CYS A 98 -4.10 1.21 0.17
C CYS A 98 -2.71 1.80 0.38
N VAL A 99 -1.98 1.28 1.37
CA VAL A 99 -0.55 1.51 1.60
C VAL A 99 0.18 0.18 1.53
N TYR A 100 1.18 0.09 0.64
CA TYR A 100 2.04 -1.07 0.45
C TYR A 100 3.40 -0.81 1.11
N ILE A 101 3.93 -1.82 1.80
CA ILE A 101 5.24 -1.81 2.44
C ILE A 101 5.89 -3.15 2.10
N ASP A 102 6.87 -3.08 1.22
CA ASP A 102 7.51 -4.24 0.62
C ASP A 102 9.00 -4.29 1.00
N PRO A 103 9.60 -5.50 1.07
CA PRO A 103 11.04 -5.61 1.10
C PRO A 103 11.62 -4.96 -0.17
N PRO A 104 12.82 -4.36 -0.09
CA PRO A 104 13.38 -3.65 -1.23
C PRO A 104 13.71 -4.61 -2.37
N GLU A 105 13.32 -4.28 -3.60
CA GLU A 105 13.81 -4.99 -4.79
C GLU A 105 15.05 -4.32 -5.39
N LYS A 106 15.17 -3.00 -5.19
CA LYS A 106 16.24 -2.17 -5.78
C LYS A 106 17.23 -1.70 -4.73
N ARG A 107 18.52 -1.64 -5.10
CA ARG A 107 19.61 -1.22 -4.20
C ARG A 107 19.36 0.15 -3.58
N GLY A 108 19.84 0.33 -2.34
CA GLY A 108 19.92 1.63 -1.68
C GLY A 108 18.72 1.98 -0.78
N ALA A 109 17.81 1.05 -0.55
CA ALA A 109 16.75 1.12 0.44
C ALA A 109 16.70 -0.18 1.25
N ASP A 110 16.08 -0.15 2.43
CA ASP A 110 15.77 -1.30 3.28
C ASP A 110 14.26 -1.61 3.35
N ALA A 111 13.41 -0.77 2.75
CA ALA A 111 12.00 -0.99 2.47
C ALA A 111 11.52 -0.11 1.32
N GLU A 112 10.49 -0.57 0.63
CA GLU A 112 9.84 0.14 -0.48
C GLU A 112 8.37 0.36 -0.15
N ILE A 113 7.95 1.63 -0.14
CA ILE A 113 6.63 2.03 0.33
C ILE A 113 5.94 2.82 -0.78
N SER A 114 4.68 2.49 -1.03
CA SER A 114 3.83 3.23 -1.96
C SER A 114 2.39 3.23 -1.49
N TRP A 115 1.61 4.22 -1.92
CA TRP A 115 0.19 4.29 -1.57
C TRP A 115 -0.62 5.00 -2.62
N TRP A 116 -1.92 4.75 -2.59
CA TRP A 116 -2.90 5.43 -3.42
C TRP A 116 -4.18 5.66 -2.63
N VAL A 117 -4.95 6.65 -3.06
CA VAL A 117 -6.36 6.83 -2.69
C VAL A 117 -7.22 6.69 -3.93
N VAL A 118 -8.52 6.40 -3.79
CA VAL A 118 -9.48 6.38 -4.92
C VAL A 118 -9.55 7.72 -5.64
N ASP A 119 -9.98 7.72 -6.90
CA ASP A 119 -10.01 8.91 -7.78
C ASP A 119 -10.73 10.11 -7.15
N GLU A 120 -11.80 9.89 -6.39
CA GLU A 120 -12.57 10.95 -5.74
C GLU A 120 -11.80 11.70 -4.65
N GLU A 121 -10.76 11.08 -4.08
CA GLU A 121 -9.99 11.62 -2.96
C GLU A 121 -8.68 12.29 -3.39
N VAL A 122 -8.36 12.23 -4.69
CA VAL A 122 -7.15 12.82 -5.29
C VAL A 122 -7.16 14.33 -5.17
N GLY A 123 -6.05 14.91 -4.70
CA GLY A 123 -5.94 16.32 -4.35
C GLY A 123 -6.85 16.71 -3.18
N GLY A 124 -7.50 15.74 -2.54
CA GLY A 124 -8.44 15.92 -1.44
C GLY A 124 -7.75 16.06 -0.08
N ALA A 125 -8.57 16.17 0.96
CA ALA A 125 -8.07 16.21 2.33
C ALA A 125 -7.51 14.85 2.78
N LEU A 126 -8.11 13.75 2.31
CA LEU A 126 -7.67 12.40 2.66
C LEU A 126 -6.28 12.10 2.08
N GLU A 127 -6.04 12.38 0.79
CA GLU A 127 -4.72 12.18 0.18
C GLU A 127 -3.65 13.00 0.90
N ARG A 128 -3.90 14.29 1.17
CA ARG A 128 -2.96 15.14 1.92
C ARG A 128 -2.68 14.62 3.33
N ALA A 129 -3.69 14.12 4.02
CA ALA A 129 -3.52 13.54 5.35
C ALA A 129 -2.65 12.28 5.27
N LEU A 130 -2.92 11.41 4.29
CA LEU A 130 -2.15 10.18 4.07
C LEU A 130 -0.69 10.48 3.68
N ASP A 131 -0.46 11.45 2.79
CA ASP A 131 0.88 11.88 2.36
C ASP A 131 1.73 12.40 3.53
N ALA A 132 1.12 13.14 4.45
CA ALA A 132 1.81 13.62 5.66
C ALA A 132 2.02 12.52 6.70
N PHE A 133 1.11 11.55 6.74
CA PHE A 133 1.07 10.51 7.75
C PHE A 133 2.04 9.36 7.47
N VAL A 134 2.01 8.80 6.27
CA VAL A 134 2.77 7.56 5.95
C VAL A 134 4.26 7.69 6.28
N PRO A 135 4.99 8.76 5.86
CA PRO A 135 6.41 8.87 6.19
C PRO A 135 6.69 8.94 7.70
N ARG A 136 5.81 9.58 8.47
CA ARG A 136 5.94 9.64 9.93
C ARG A 136 5.69 8.28 10.57
N TRP A 137 4.62 7.61 10.14
CA TRP A 137 4.27 6.28 10.63
C TRP A 137 5.37 5.26 10.37
N ILE A 138 5.93 5.26 9.16
CA ILE A 138 7.10 4.44 8.81
C ILE A 138 8.30 4.77 9.73
N ALA A 139 8.58 6.04 10.00
CA ALA A 139 9.70 6.42 10.85
C ALA A 139 9.52 6.12 12.34
N GLU A 140 8.27 6.09 12.83
CA GLU A 140 7.94 5.91 14.25
C GLU A 140 7.73 4.43 14.62
N ASP A 141 7.05 3.66 13.75
CA ASP A 141 6.57 2.32 14.07
C ASP A 141 7.31 1.19 13.34
N TRP A 142 8.04 1.50 12.26
CA TRP A 142 8.72 0.50 11.45
C TRP A 142 10.25 0.56 11.66
N PRO A 143 10.96 -0.59 11.57
CA PRO A 143 12.36 -0.68 11.94
C PRO A 143 13.32 -0.24 10.82
N PHE A 144 12.84 0.54 9.85
CA PHE A 144 13.60 0.90 8.66
C PHE A 144 14.50 2.11 8.91
N GLU A 145 15.75 2.03 8.48
CA GLU A 145 16.71 3.13 8.52
C GLU A 145 16.70 3.94 7.21
N ARG A 146 16.36 3.30 6.08
CA ARG A 146 16.42 3.89 4.74
C ARG A 146 15.19 3.54 3.90
N PRO A 147 13.97 3.86 4.38
CA PRO A 147 12.76 3.62 3.61
C PRO A 147 12.76 4.46 2.33
N ARG A 148 12.14 3.93 1.27
CA ARG A 148 11.95 4.62 0.00
C ARG A 148 10.47 4.77 -0.30
N PHE A 149 10.02 6.00 -0.55
CA PHE A 149 8.64 6.29 -0.90
C PHE A 149 8.47 6.43 -2.43
N ILE A 150 8.07 5.34 -3.09
CA ILE A 150 7.93 5.29 -4.55
C ILE A 150 6.72 6.11 -5.00
N GLY A 151 6.91 6.91 -6.04
CA GLY A 151 5.94 7.91 -6.50
C GLY A 151 5.93 9.19 -5.67
N ARG A 152 6.86 9.36 -4.71
CA ARG A 152 7.04 10.57 -3.90
C ARG A 152 8.48 11.05 -3.91
N ASP A 153 9.42 10.26 -3.37
CA ASP A 153 10.86 10.59 -3.37
C ASP A 153 11.48 10.45 -4.77
N LEU A 154 10.95 9.51 -5.54
CA LEU A 154 11.31 9.20 -6.90
C LEU A 154 10.08 8.67 -7.64
N THR A 155 10.06 8.84 -8.95
CA THR A 155 9.01 8.29 -9.81
C THR A 155 9.15 6.77 -9.97
N TRP A 156 8.07 6.10 -10.36
CA TRP A 156 8.10 4.66 -10.73
C TRP A 156 9.10 4.37 -11.86
N GLU A 157 9.23 5.30 -12.82
CA GLU A 157 10.18 5.15 -13.92
C GLU A 157 11.64 5.23 -13.44
N GLU A 158 11.95 6.14 -12.52
CA GLU A 158 13.27 6.22 -11.90
C GLU A 158 13.57 4.98 -11.06
N TRP A 159 12.59 4.49 -10.31
CA TRP A 159 12.71 3.25 -9.54
C TRP A 159 13.02 2.04 -10.42
N LEU A 160 12.32 1.87 -11.54
CA LEU A 160 12.56 0.76 -12.48
C LEU A 160 13.99 0.77 -13.05
N ARG A 161 14.62 1.94 -13.18
CA ARG A 161 16.01 2.09 -13.67
C ARG A 161 17.07 1.84 -12.59
N LEU A 162 16.68 1.72 -11.32
CA LEU A 162 17.64 1.38 -10.26
C LEU A 162 18.17 -0.04 -10.45
N PRO A 163 19.42 -0.30 -10.04
CA PRO A 163 19.97 -1.65 -10.06
C PRO A 163 19.26 -2.55 -9.04
N ASP A 164 18.98 -3.78 -9.44
CA ASP A 164 18.37 -4.80 -8.59
C ASP A 164 19.30 -5.20 -7.44
N LEU A 165 18.70 -5.67 -6.35
CA LEU A 165 19.44 -6.39 -5.31
C LEU A 165 20.05 -7.67 -5.89
N PRO A 166 21.26 -8.07 -5.43
CA PRO A 166 21.91 -9.30 -5.88
C PRO A 166 21.13 -10.58 -5.58
#